data_AF-A0AB40AZY1-F1
#
_entry.id   AF-A0AB40AZY1-F1
#
_cell.length_a   1.000
_cell.length_b   1.000
_cell.length_c   1.000
_cell.angle_alpha   90.00
_cell.angle_beta   90.00
_cell.angle_gamma   90.00
#
_symmetry.space_group_name_H-M   'P 1'
#
loop_
_entity.id
_entity.type
_entity.pdbx_description
1 polymer ?
#
loop_
_entity_poly.entity_id
_entity_poly.type
_entity_poly.pdbx_seq_one_letter_code
_entity_poly.pdbx_strand_id
1 'polypeptide(L)'
;MSAQSEGNYAEALQNYYEATRSEIDPYDRSYILYNIGLIHTSNGEHTKALEYYFQAIERNPFLPQAFNNMAVICHYQGERAILRGDSEIAEAWFDQAAEYWKQAIGLTPGNYIEAHNWLKITRRLEFE
;
A
#
# COMPACT_ATOMS: atom_id res chain seq x y z
N MET A 1 -24.67 0.56 -10.08
CA MET A 1 -23.97 1.40 -9.08
C MET A 1 -22.49 1.69 -9.46
N SER A 2 -21.87 0.95 -10.41
CA SER A 2 -20.46 1.14 -10.83
C SER A 2 -20.12 2.56 -11.34
N ALA A 3 -20.92 3.11 -12.25
CA ALA A 3 -20.62 4.40 -12.88
C ALA A 3 -20.59 5.60 -11.91
N GLN A 4 -21.39 5.58 -10.85
CA GLN A 4 -21.39 6.64 -9.83
C GLN A 4 -20.11 6.58 -8.97
N SER A 5 -19.65 5.36 -8.66
CA SER A 5 -18.40 5.16 -7.93
C SER A 5 -17.19 5.61 -8.75
N GLU A 6 -17.15 5.21 -10.02
CA GLU A 6 -16.09 5.58 -10.97
C GLU A 6 -16.01 7.09 -11.20
N GLY A 7 -17.16 7.77 -11.33
CA GLY A 7 -17.23 9.23 -11.46
C GLY A 7 -16.71 9.96 -10.22
N ASN A 8 -17.08 9.49 -9.02
CA ASN A 8 -16.62 10.06 -7.76
C ASN A 8 -15.11 9.86 -7.55
N TYR A 9 -14.56 8.71 -7.97
CA TYR A 9 -13.12 8.47 -7.91
C TYR A 9 -12.34 9.36 -8.87
N ALA A 10 -12.84 9.58 -10.08
CA ALA A 10 -12.20 10.44 -11.07
C ALA A 10 -12.16 11.91 -10.60
N GLU A 11 -13.28 12.42 -10.07
CA GLU A 11 -13.35 13.77 -9.50
C GLU A 11 -12.43 13.93 -8.28
N ALA A 12 -12.42 12.95 -7.36
CA ALA A 12 -11.53 12.97 -6.21
C ALA A 12 -10.05 12.98 -6.63
N LEU A 13 -9.68 12.19 -7.65
CA LEU A 13 -8.32 12.13 -8.17
C LEU A 13 -7.89 13.49 -8.75
N GLN A 14 -8.76 14.15 -9.51
CA GLN A 14 -8.49 15.47 -10.07
C GLN A 14 -8.26 16.51 -8.96
N ASN A 15 -9.13 16.54 -7.95
CA ASN A 15 -8.98 17.44 -6.80
C ASN A 15 -7.66 17.20 -6.06
N TYR A 16 -7.26 15.94 -5.87
CA TYR A 16 -5.98 15.62 -5.23
C TYR A 16 -4.78 16.06 -6.07
N TYR A 17 -4.81 15.86 -7.39
CA TYR A 17 -3.72 16.34 -8.26
C TYR A 17 -3.58 17.85 -8.24
N GLU A 18 -4.68 18.59 -8.23
CA GLU A 18 -4.65 20.05 -8.08
C GLU A 18 -4.08 20.44 -6.71
N ALA A 19 -4.49 19.77 -5.64
CA ALA A 19 -3.95 20.02 -4.30
C ALA A 19 -2.42 19.78 -4.24
N THR A 20 -1.89 18.72 -4.87
CA THR A 20 -0.44 18.46 -4.88
C THR A 20 0.41 19.54 -5.57
N ARG A 21 -0.20 20.44 -6.35
CA ARG A 21 0.48 21.55 -7.04
C ARG A 21 0.58 22.82 -6.19
N SER A 22 -0.19 22.91 -5.10
CA SER A 22 -0.14 24.03 -4.18
C SER A 22 1.02 23.90 -3.19
N GLU A 23 1.49 25.02 -2.63
CA GLU A 23 2.41 25.00 -1.48
C GLU A 23 1.66 24.47 -0.25
N ILE A 24 1.70 23.16 -0.08
CA ILE A 24 1.12 22.43 1.05
C ILE A 24 2.26 21.90 1.92
N ASP A 25 2.01 21.86 3.23
CA ASP A 25 2.92 21.23 4.18
C ASP A 25 3.30 19.80 3.73
N PRO A 26 4.57 19.38 3.85
CA PRO A 26 5.00 18.05 3.44
C PRO A 26 4.19 16.90 4.06
N TYR A 27 3.70 17.05 5.29
CA TYR A 27 2.87 16.06 5.98
C TYR A 27 1.51 15.96 5.31
N ASP A 28 0.82 17.07 5.07
CA ASP A 28 -0.47 17.10 4.37
C ASP A 28 -0.35 16.53 2.95
N ARG A 29 0.77 16.82 2.28
CA ARG A 29 1.08 16.24 0.96
C ARG A 29 1.24 14.73 1.00
N SER A 30 1.79 14.16 2.06
CA SER A 30 1.91 12.70 2.22
C SER A 30 0.55 12.00 2.29
N TYR A 31 -0.43 12.59 2.99
CA TYR A 31 -1.80 12.05 3.05
C TYR A 31 -2.53 12.17 1.73
N ILE A 32 -2.32 13.26 0.98
CA ILE A 32 -2.87 13.41 -0.37
C ILE A 32 -2.33 12.30 -1.29
N LEU A 33 -1.00 12.09 -1.30
CA LEU A 33 -0.37 11.02 -2.09
C LEU A 33 -0.88 9.64 -1.69
N TYR A 34 -1.03 9.38 -0.40
CA TYR A 34 -1.62 8.16 0.12
C TYR A 34 -3.06 7.95 -0.37
N ASN A 35 -3.90 9.00 -0.34
CA ASN A 35 -5.28 8.93 -0.81
C ASN A 35 -5.38 8.71 -2.32
N ILE A 36 -4.48 9.27 -3.12
CA ILE A 36 -4.36 8.95 -4.56
C ILE A 36 -4.02 7.46 -4.73
N GLY A 37 -3.08 6.94 -3.93
CA GLY A 37 -2.75 5.52 -3.89
C GLY A 37 -3.96 4.63 -3.58
N LEU A 38 -4.79 5.01 -2.60
CA LEU A 38 -6.03 4.31 -2.24
C LEU A 38 -7.02 4.23 -3.42
N ILE A 39 -7.18 5.32 -4.17
CA ILE A 39 -8.06 5.34 -5.35
C ILE A 39 -7.52 4.38 -6.41
N HIS A 40 -6.22 4.42 -6.72
CA HIS A 40 -5.61 3.48 -7.65
C HIS A 40 -5.71 2.03 -7.19
N THR A 41 -5.56 1.74 -5.90
CA THR A 41 -5.82 0.40 -5.34
C THR A 41 -7.25 -0.05 -5.60
N SER A 42 -8.22 0.84 -5.40
CA SER A 42 -9.65 0.56 -5.58
C SER A 42 -10.01 0.30 -7.05
N ASN A 43 -9.27 0.93 -7.98
CA ASN A 43 -9.39 0.72 -9.42
C ASN A 43 -8.61 -0.50 -9.94
N GLY A 44 -7.91 -1.25 -9.07
CA GLY A 44 -7.06 -2.37 -9.48
C GLY A 44 -5.73 -1.96 -10.15
N GLU A 45 -5.41 -0.67 -10.15
CA GLU A 45 -4.19 -0.10 -10.73
C GLU A 45 -3.02 -0.21 -9.74
N HIS A 46 -2.70 -1.45 -9.34
CA HIS A 46 -1.78 -1.76 -8.25
C HIS A 46 -0.37 -1.15 -8.42
N THR A 47 0.18 -1.11 -9.64
CA THR A 47 1.49 -0.52 -9.90
C THR A 47 1.50 0.98 -9.58
N LYS A 48 0.50 1.73 -10.06
CA LYS A 48 0.36 3.16 -9.76
C LYS A 48 0.13 3.39 -8.26
N ALA A 49 -0.69 2.54 -7.64
CA ALA A 49 -0.94 2.63 -6.20
C ALA A 49 0.37 2.50 -5.40
N LEU A 50 1.23 1.53 -5.73
CA LEU A 50 2.55 1.37 -5.10
C LEU A 50 3.44 2.61 -5.30
N GLU A 51 3.47 3.19 -6.50
CA GLU A 51 4.24 4.41 -6.77
C GLU A 51 3.79 5.59 -5.91
N TYR A 52 2.49 5.79 -5.74
CA TYR A 52 1.95 6.87 -4.90
C TYR A 52 2.14 6.61 -3.40
N TYR A 53 1.98 5.36 -2.95
CA TYR A 53 2.31 5.01 -1.57
C TYR A 53 3.79 5.20 -1.27
N PHE A 54 4.69 4.84 -2.19
CA PHE A 54 6.12 5.07 -2.06
C PHE A 54 6.43 6.58 -1.91
N GLN A 55 5.87 7.40 -2.80
CA GLN A 55 6.01 8.86 -2.68
C GLN A 55 5.43 9.40 -1.36
N ALA A 56 4.34 8.82 -0.84
CA ALA A 56 3.78 9.22 0.44
C ALA A 56 4.75 8.93 1.60
N ILE A 57 5.34 7.73 1.65
CA ILE A 57 6.27 7.34 2.73
C ILE A 57 7.63 8.04 2.63
N GLU A 58 8.08 8.42 1.42
CA GLU A 58 9.27 9.28 1.26
C GLU A 58 9.08 10.66 1.88
N ARG A 59 7.85 11.17 1.91
CA ARG A 59 7.51 12.46 2.55
C ARG A 59 7.24 12.30 4.04
N ASN A 60 6.57 11.22 4.43
CA ASN A 60 6.23 10.91 5.81
C ASN A 60 6.45 9.42 6.09
N PRO A 61 7.59 9.03 6.67
CA PRO A 61 7.85 7.64 7.00
C PRO A 61 7.00 7.11 8.17
N PHE A 62 6.22 7.96 8.84
CA PHE A 62 5.33 7.57 9.94
C PHE A 62 3.88 7.34 9.47
N LEU A 63 3.72 6.71 8.30
CA LEU A 63 2.42 6.43 7.70
C LEU A 63 2.15 4.91 7.62
N PRO A 64 1.82 4.26 8.75
CA PRO A 64 1.67 2.80 8.83
C PRO A 64 0.61 2.24 7.88
N GLN A 65 -0.43 3.04 7.55
CA GLN A 65 -1.47 2.64 6.62
C GLN A 65 -0.93 2.47 5.18
N ALA A 66 0.03 3.31 4.76
CA ALA A 66 0.65 3.18 3.44
C ALA A 66 1.45 1.88 3.35
N PHE A 67 2.27 1.59 4.37
CA PHE A 67 3.00 0.33 4.47
C PHE A 67 2.07 -0.89 4.44
N ASN A 68 0.98 -0.86 5.23
CA ASN A 68 0.00 -1.95 5.19
C ASN A 68 -0.63 -2.15 3.81
N ASN A 69 -1.01 -1.08 3.11
CA ASN A 69 -1.61 -1.20 1.78
C ASN A 69 -0.61 -1.68 0.72
N MET A 70 0.65 -1.24 0.80
CA MET A 70 1.72 -1.75 -0.05
C MET A 70 1.93 -3.25 0.20
N ALA A 71 1.96 -3.68 1.46
CA ALA A 71 2.11 -5.08 1.83
C ALA A 71 0.96 -5.95 1.29
N VAL A 72 -0.29 -5.48 1.42
CA VAL A 72 -1.47 -6.18 0.88
C VAL A 72 -1.38 -6.31 -0.65
N ILE A 73 -0.92 -5.27 -1.35
CA ILE A 73 -0.71 -5.34 -2.81
C ILE A 73 0.37 -6.36 -3.15
N CYS A 74 1.52 -6.34 -2.46
CA CYS A 74 2.60 -7.29 -2.67
C CYS A 74 2.11 -8.73 -2.43
N HIS A 75 1.40 -8.98 -1.32
CA HIS A 75 0.80 -10.28 -1.02
C HIS A 75 -0.11 -10.77 -2.14
N TYR A 76 -1.01 -9.90 -2.63
CA TYR A 76 -1.90 -10.22 -3.73
C TYR A 76 -1.15 -10.57 -5.03
N GLN A 77 -0.06 -9.86 -5.35
CA GLN A 77 0.77 -10.20 -6.51
C GLN A 77 1.49 -11.54 -6.32
N GLY A 78 1.92 -11.85 -5.09
CA GLY A 78 2.47 -13.16 -4.73
C GLY A 78 1.48 -14.29 -4.95
N GLU A 79 0.25 -14.16 -4.47
CA GLU A 79 -0.82 -15.13 -4.70
C GLU A 79 -1.11 -15.30 -6.20
N ARG A 80 -1.13 -14.22 -6.97
CA ARG A 80 -1.30 -14.29 -8.43
C ARG A 80 -0.13 -14.96 -9.13
N ALA A 81 1.09 -14.82 -8.63
CA ALA A 81 2.26 -15.48 -9.18
C ALA A 81 2.21 -16.99 -8.92
N ILE A 82 1.77 -17.42 -7.72
CA ILE A 82 1.48 -18.83 -7.42
C ILE A 82 0.47 -19.41 -8.42
N LEU A 83 -0.62 -18.69 -8.70
CA LEU A 83 -1.63 -19.14 -9.66
C LEU A 83 -1.11 -19.28 -11.10
N ARG A 84 -0.03 -18.58 -11.45
CA ARG A 84 0.65 -18.70 -12.75
C ARG A 84 1.71 -19.80 -12.77
N GLY A 85 2.04 -20.38 -11.62
CA GLY A 85 3.13 -21.35 -11.47
C GLY A 85 4.50 -20.71 -11.24
N ASP A 86 4.56 -19.39 -11.03
CA ASP A 86 5.80 -18.64 -10.87
C ASP A 86 6.21 -18.53 -9.39
N SER A 87 6.60 -19.65 -8.77
CA SER A 87 6.89 -19.70 -7.32
C SER A 87 8.02 -18.77 -6.88
N GLU A 88 9.07 -18.59 -7.70
CA GLU A 88 10.17 -17.68 -7.38
C GLU A 88 9.70 -16.22 -7.30
N ILE A 89 8.88 -15.79 -8.26
CA ILE A 89 8.28 -14.45 -8.27
C ILE A 89 7.34 -14.29 -7.08
N ALA A 90 6.59 -15.34 -6.73
CA ALA A 90 5.70 -15.32 -5.57
C ALA A 90 6.47 -15.08 -4.27
N GLU A 91 7.57 -15.81 -4.03
CA GLU A 91 8.38 -15.63 -2.82
C GLU A 91 8.94 -14.21 -2.73
N ALA A 92 9.45 -13.65 -3.83
CA ALA A 92 9.93 -12.26 -3.85
C ALA A 92 8.83 -11.26 -3.45
N TRP A 93 7.60 -11.46 -3.94
CA TRP A 93 6.47 -10.62 -3.55
C TRP A 93 6.05 -10.80 -2.09
N PHE A 94 6.09 -12.04 -1.57
CA PHE A 94 5.80 -12.31 -0.16
C PHE A 94 6.85 -11.72 0.78
N ASP A 95 8.12 -11.70 0.37
CA ASP A 95 9.18 -11.08 1.15
C ASP A 95 9.01 -9.55 1.18
N GLN A 96 8.65 -8.92 0.06
CA GLN A 96 8.29 -7.50 0.06
C GLN A 96 7.07 -7.21 0.94
N ALA A 97 6.03 -8.05 0.89
CA ALA A 97 4.87 -7.91 1.74
C ALA A 97 5.25 -7.98 3.23
N ALA A 98 6.14 -8.91 3.58
CA ALA A 98 6.60 -9.07 4.94
C ALA A 98 7.36 -7.85 5.45
N GLU A 99 8.28 -7.31 4.66
CA GLU A 99 9.04 -6.11 5.02
C GLU A 99 8.13 -4.92 5.28
N TYR A 100 7.15 -4.66 4.39
CA TYR A 100 6.20 -3.58 4.61
C TYR A 100 5.29 -3.80 5.82
N TRP A 101 4.83 -5.02 6.07
CA TRP A 101 4.06 -5.32 7.28
C TRP A 101 4.89 -5.17 8.56
N LYS A 102 6.17 -5.54 8.55
CA LYS A 102 7.08 -5.27 9.69
C LYS A 102 7.20 -3.78 9.96
N GLN A 103 7.35 -2.95 8.92
CA GLN A 103 7.37 -1.48 9.08
C GLN A 103 6.06 -0.95 9.67
N ALA A 104 4.91 -1.40 9.15
CA ALA A 104 3.60 -1.00 9.66
C ALA A 104 3.39 -1.38 11.14
N ILE A 105 3.78 -2.61 11.52
CA ILE A 105 3.70 -3.10 12.91
C ILE A 105 4.69 -2.37 13.80
N GLY A 106 5.90 -2.07 13.32
CA GLY A 106 6.90 -1.31 14.09
C GLY A 106 6.39 0.10 14.47
N LEU A 107 5.64 0.74 13.57
CA LEU A 107 5.01 2.04 13.81
C LEU A 107 3.78 1.93 14.73
N THR A 108 2.99 0.86 14.61
CA THR A 108 1.80 0.62 15.45
C THR A 108 1.69 -0.85 15.90
N PRO A 109 2.38 -1.25 16.98
CA PRO A 109 2.47 -2.66 17.39
C PRO A 109 1.14 -3.31 17.81
N GLY A 110 0.14 -2.51 18.17
CA GLY A 110 -1.20 -2.98 18.55
C GLY A 110 -2.20 -3.07 17.40
N ASN A 111 -1.77 -2.80 16.16
CA ASN A 111 -2.62 -2.81 14.97
C ASN A 111 -2.17 -3.90 13.97
N TYR A 112 -2.93 -4.09 12.89
CA TYR A 112 -2.61 -5.04 11.80
C TYR A 112 -2.43 -6.49 12.30
N ILE A 113 -3.42 -6.99 13.05
CA ILE A 113 -3.40 -8.34 13.64
C ILE A 113 -3.27 -9.41 12.56
N GLU A 114 -3.94 -9.23 11.42
CA GLU A 114 -3.86 -10.12 10.26
C GLU A 114 -2.45 -10.20 9.71
N ALA A 115 -1.77 -9.06 9.58
CA ALA A 115 -0.38 -8.99 9.15
C ALA A 115 0.54 -9.73 10.13
N HIS A 116 0.35 -9.50 11.43
CA HIS A 116 1.12 -10.16 12.47
C HIS A 116 0.94 -11.68 12.44
N ASN A 117 -0.31 -12.14 12.28
CA ASN A 117 -0.62 -13.57 12.17
C ASN A 117 -0.01 -14.19 10.91
N TRP A 118 -0.11 -13.49 9.78
CA TRP A 118 0.45 -13.97 8.52
C TRP A 118 1.98 -14.10 8.60
N LEU A 119 2.67 -13.10 9.15
CA LEU A 119 4.12 -13.14 9.37
C LEU A 119 4.53 -14.30 10.27
N LYS A 120 3.75 -14.58 11.32
CA LYS A 120 4.01 -15.70 12.24
C LYS A 120 3.83 -17.06 11.55
N ILE A 121 2.74 -17.24 10.81
CA ILE A 121 2.43 -18.49 10.10
C ILE A 121 3.49 -18.79 9.05
N THR A 122 3.93 -17.74 8.34
CA THR A 122 4.94 -17.85 7.28
C THR A 122 6.37 -17.84 7.80
N ARG A 123 6.58 -17.75 9.12
CA ARG A 123 7.91 -17.64 9.77
C ARG A 123 8.73 -16.43 9.30
N ARG A 124 8.06 -15.37 8.86
CA ARG A 124 8.66 -14.10 8.43
C ARG A 124 8.68 -13.04 9.53
N LEU A 125 8.26 -13.39 10.75
CA LEU A 125 8.21 -12.48 11.90
C LEU A 125 9.56 -12.31 12.62
N GLU A 126 10.51 -13.23 12.43
CA GLU A 126 11.77 -13.20 13.19
C GLU A 126 12.58 -11.94 12.83
N PHE A 127 12.83 -11.13 13.85
CA PHE A 127 13.80 -10.04 13.80
C PHE A 127 15.17 -10.68 14.02
N GLU A 128 16.05 -10.61 13.02
CA GLU A 128 17.47 -10.93 13.21
C GLU A 128 18.12 -9.98 14.23
#